data_AF-A0A4Q3S481-F1
#
_entry.id   AF-A0A4Q3S481-F1
#
_cell.length_a   1.000
_cell.length_b   1.000
_cell.length_c   1.000
_cell.angle_alpha   90.00
_cell.angle_beta   90.00
_cell.angle_gamma   90.00
#
_symmetry.space_group_name_H-M   'P 1'
#
loop_
_entity.id
_entity.type
_entity.pdbx_description
1 polymer ?
#
loop_
_entity_poly.entity_id
_entity_poly.type
_entity_poly.pdbx_seq_one_letter_code
_entity_poly.pdbx_strand_id
1 'polypeptide(L)'
;TVMRLQQYGETNEHRPLYLAFISDEKNIGNLENIRMNNLRLANLAKDKMAPQEDAPAIVWLSYNVHGNETSSSEAGMLTLYALLDPTNTQTKTWLKNTFIVIDPCINPDGRDRYVNWFNSVVGSKYNAFPEAREHREPWPGGRTNHYYFDLNRDWAWQTQVESKQRMIVYNQWLPQVHVDFHEQNIDAPYYFAPAAQPYHEVITPWQRSFQVTIGKNHAKYFDKNNWLYFTKEVFDLFYPSYGDTYPVYNGAIGMTYEQGGGGGAGLGVHTSEEDTLSLYDRAIHHFTTSLSTIEVCAANAGSLVKEFRKFFNSGVSGTVGDYKTYVIKNSSQDSGRIQSLKDLLDKNGIQYGSGNGNGKGISYSSGKEESFNVTSGDLVISAAQPKATMVKVLFEPQSKLVDSITYDITAWSLPYVYGLKAFATKEKISPTNAGAQSVIVNNPDDAYGYVIQWHGLSSARTLSQLLGRGIRVRFAEMPFEVNDQQFGRGAIIVVKKGNEKFGSGLGRIVAGICDSNKVRVNAVNTGMVDKGFDFGSSKVHPLKMPKVAMLTGRGVGSNAAGEVWFFFEQERYADQCR
;
A
#
# COMPACT_ATOMS: atom_id res chain seq x y z
N THR A 1 -15.11 -29.71 7.22
CA THR A 1 -14.31 -28.57 6.78
C THR A 1 -14.65 -28.29 5.34
N VAL A 2 -14.81 -27.02 4.98
CA VAL A 2 -15.10 -26.60 3.61
C VAL A 2 -14.18 -25.45 3.25
N MET A 3 -13.79 -25.35 1.97
CA MET A 3 -13.07 -24.19 1.43
C MET A 3 -13.96 -23.45 0.43
N ARG A 4 -13.88 -22.11 0.45
CA ARG A 4 -14.36 -21.24 -0.63
C ARG A 4 -13.18 -20.46 -1.22
N LEU A 5 -12.97 -20.58 -2.52
CA LEU A 5 -11.96 -19.82 -3.25
C LEU A 5 -12.59 -18.55 -3.83
N GLN A 6 -11.90 -17.42 -3.72
CA GLN A 6 -12.30 -16.14 -4.29
C GLN A 6 -11.12 -15.54 -5.05
N GLN A 7 -11.30 -15.24 -6.33
CA GLN A 7 -10.40 -14.35 -7.04
C GLN A 7 -10.68 -12.91 -6.61
N TYR A 8 -9.65 -12.18 -6.19
CA TYR A 8 -9.79 -10.78 -5.78
C TYR A 8 -9.16 -9.79 -6.75
N GLY A 9 -8.36 -10.28 -7.70
CA GLY A 9 -7.71 -9.41 -8.64
C GLY A 9 -6.88 -10.13 -9.70
N GLU A 10 -6.10 -9.33 -10.41
CA GLU A 10 -5.19 -9.75 -11.47
C GLU A 10 -3.93 -8.87 -11.46
N THR A 11 -2.76 -9.45 -11.74
CA THR A 11 -1.48 -8.72 -11.84
C THR A 11 -1.32 -7.99 -13.18
N ASN A 12 -0.21 -7.25 -13.34
CA ASN A 12 0.09 -6.58 -14.61
C ASN A 12 0.37 -7.58 -15.75
N GLU A 13 0.85 -8.78 -15.42
CA GLU A 13 1.07 -9.87 -16.38
C GLU A 13 -0.13 -10.83 -16.49
N HIS A 14 -1.31 -10.38 -16.07
CA HIS A 14 -2.58 -11.11 -16.20
C HIS A 14 -2.67 -12.40 -15.37
N ARG A 15 -1.92 -12.50 -14.27
CA ARG A 15 -2.04 -13.64 -13.34
C ARG A 15 -3.12 -13.37 -12.30
N PRO A 16 -3.99 -14.35 -12.01
CA PRO A 16 -5.05 -14.18 -11.03
C PRO A 16 -4.49 -14.14 -9.60
N LEU A 17 -5.11 -13.31 -8.77
CA LEU A 17 -4.84 -13.22 -7.33
C LEU A 17 -6.02 -13.83 -6.55
N TYR A 18 -5.74 -14.73 -5.61
CA TYR A 18 -6.75 -15.55 -4.93
C TYR A 18 -6.69 -15.45 -3.41
N LEU A 19 -7.85 -15.64 -2.77
CA LEU A 19 -7.97 -15.98 -1.35
C LEU A 19 -8.70 -17.32 -1.22
N ALA A 20 -8.20 -18.18 -0.33
CA ALA A 20 -8.91 -19.37 0.12
C ALA A 20 -9.44 -19.14 1.54
N PHE A 21 -10.76 -19.27 1.71
CA PHE A 21 -11.44 -19.19 3.00
C PHE A 21 -11.73 -20.59 3.52
N ILE A 22 -11.23 -20.94 4.70
CA ILE A 22 -11.34 -22.29 5.27
C ILE A 22 -11.86 -22.21 6.71
N SER A 23 -12.90 -22.99 7.00
CA SER A 23 -13.44 -23.17 8.35
C SER A 23 -14.32 -24.44 8.41
N ASP A 24 -14.99 -24.66 9.54
CA ASP A 24 -16.03 -25.67 9.62
C ASP A 24 -17.22 -25.31 8.70
N GLU A 25 -18.07 -26.30 8.41
CA GLU A 25 -19.17 -26.14 7.45
C GLU A 25 -20.17 -25.08 7.89
N LYS A 26 -20.42 -24.98 9.20
CA LYS A 26 -21.30 -23.98 9.80
C LYS A 26 -20.77 -22.57 9.57
N ASN A 27 -19.48 -22.32 9.81
CA ASN A 27 -18.87 -21.01 9.65
C ASN A 27 -18.77 -20.62 8.17
N ILE A 28 -18.42 -21.54 7.27
CA ILE A 28 -18.40 -21.27 5.82
C ILE A 28 -19.81 -20.97 5.29
N GLY A 29 -20.83 -21.70 5.76
CA GLY A 29 -22.23 -21.40 5.44
C GLY A 29 -22.69 -20.02 5.95
N ASN A 30 -22.03 -19.49 6.98
CA ASN A 30 -22.32 -18.20 7.61
C ASN A 30 -21.27 -17.10 7.30
N LEU A 31 -20.47 -17.29 6.25
CA LEU A 31 -19.30 -16.47 5.91
C LEU A 31 -19.58 -14.96 5.90
N GLU A 32 -20.65 -14.53 5.23
CA GLU A 32 -20.97 -13.11 5.08
C GLU A 32 -21.36 -12.45 6.42
N ASN A 33 -22.04 -13.19 7.29
CA ASN A 33 -22.38 -12.69 8.62
C ASN A 33 -21.14 -12.58 9.51
N ILE A 34 -20.18 -13.52 9.41
CA ILE A 34 -18.89 -13.43 10.12
C ILE A 34 -18.12 -12.18 9.65
N ARG A 35 -18.04 -11.98 8.33
CA ARG A 35 -17.38 -10.81 7.72
C ARG A 35 -18.02 -9.50 8.20
N MET A 36 -19.34 -9.39 8.09
CA MET A 36 -20.07 -8.18 8.52
C MET A 36 -20.01 -7.97 10.03
N ASN A 37 -20.06 -9.03 10.83
CA ASN A 37 -19.86 -8.94 12.27
C ASN A 37 -18.49 -8.35 12.62
N ASN A 38 -17.45 -8.75 11.89
CA ASN A 38 -16.12 -8.24 12.12
C ASN A 38 -15.98 -6.74 11.79
N LEU A 39 -16.66 -6.28 10.73
CA LEU A 39 -16.76 -4.84 10.44
C LEU A 39 -17.53 -4.07 11.53
N ARG A 40 -18.51 -4.69 12.19
CA ARG A 40 -19.20 -4.09 13.36
C ARG A 40 -18.27 -4.00 14.56
N LEU A 41 -17.49 -5.06 14.85
CA LEU A 41 -16.46 -5.05 15.89
C LEU A 41 -15.45 -3.92 15.65
N ALA A 42 -15.13 -3.65 14.38
CA ALA A 42 -14.23 -2.57 13.97
C ALA A 42 -14.87 -1.17 13.88
N ASN A 43 -16.16 -0.99 14.21
CA ASN A 43 -16.91 0.26 14.01
C ASN A 43 -16.90 0.78 12.55
N LEU A 44 -16.82 -0.12 11.57
CA LEU A 44 -16.78 0.21 10.14
C LEU A 44 -18.04 -0.23 9.38
N ALA A 45 -18.87 -1.10 9.97
CA ALA A 45 -20.16 -1.46 9.39
C ALA A 45 -21.11 -0.26 9.35
N LYS A 46 -21.85 -0.14 8.24
CA LYS A 46 -22.90 0.90 8.08
C LYS A 46 -24.25 0.49 8.64
N ASP A 47 -24.43 -0.80 8.91
CA ASP A 47 -25.62 -1.27 9.61
C ASP A 47 -25.57 -0.86 11.10
N LYS A 48 -26.73 -0.81 11.74
CA LYS A 48 -26.84 -0.43 13.16
C LYS A 48 -26.93 -1.66 14.08
N MET A 49 -26.48 -2.82 13.60
CA MET A 49 -26.55 -4.05 14.40
C MET A 49 -25.42 -4.10 15.42
N ALA A 50 -25.70 -4.64 16.61
CA ALA A 50 -24.67 -4.85 17.61
C ALA A 50 -23.70 -5.96 17.17
N PRO A 51 -22.39 -5.83 17.44
CA PRO A 51 -21.43 -6.90 17.17
C PRO A 51 -21.58 -8.06 18.17
N GLN A 52 -21.24 -9.26 17.70
CA GLN A 52 -21.16 -10.51 18.44
C GLN A 52 -19.69 -10.84 18.74
N GLU A 53 -19.36 -11.07 20.01
CA GLU A 53 -17.98 -11.36 20.45
C GLU A 53 -17.66 -12.86 20.57
N ASP A 54 -18.65 -13.72 20.37
CA ASP A 54 -18.53 -15.19 20.33
C ASP A 54 -18.31 -15.73 18.91
N ALA A 55 -18.03 -14.85 17.95
CA ALA A 55 -17.66 -15.21 16.59
C ALA A 55 -16.27 -15.88 16.53
N PRO A 56 -16.01 -16.73 15.50
CA PRO A 56 -14.68 -17.29 15.30
C PRO A 56 -13.65 -16.18 15.02
N ALA A 57 -12.41 -16.37 15.50
CA ALA A 57 -11.31 -15.45 15.20
C ALA A 57 -10.85 -15.61 13.75
N ILE A 58 -10.68 -14.51 13.05
CA ILE A 58 -10.18 -14.48 11.66
C ILE A 58 -8.66 -14.47 11.69
N VAL A 59 -8.05 -15.47 11.07
CA VAL A 59 -6.60 -15.65 10.95
C VAL A 59 -6.23 -15.59 9.48
N TRP A 60 -5.37 -14.65 9.10
CA TRP A 60 -4.95 -14.45 7.72
C TRP A 60 -3.47 -14.81 7.54
N LEU A 61 -3.20 -15.74 6.63
CA LEU A 61 -1.85 -16.23 6.32
C LEU A 61 -1.50 -15.80 4.89
N SER A 62 -0.48 -14.96 4.76
CA SER A 62 -0.03 -14.34 3.51
C SER A 62 1.32 -14.92 3.09
N TYR A 63 1.38 -15.49 1.90
CA TYR A 63 2.58 -16.17 1.41
C TYR A 63 3.16 -15.47 0.17
N ASN A 64 4.48 -15.50 0.05
CA ASN A 64 5.22 -15.21 -1.18
C ASN A 64 4.95 -13.80 -1.74
N VAL A 65 5.00 -12.77 -0.87
CA VAL A 65 5.01 -11.36 -1.29
C VAL A 65 6.30 -10.99 -2.02
N HIS A 66 7.40 -11.67 -1.68
CA HIS A 66 8.59 -11.69 -2.51
C HIS A 66 8.61 -12.98 -3.33
N GLY A 67 8.58 -12.86 -4.66
CA GLY A 67 8.33 -14.00 -5.54
C GLY A 67 9.42 -15.08 -5.53
N ASN A 68 10.67 -14.70 -5.24
CA ASN A 68 11.81 -15.63 -5.16
C ASN A 68 11.98 -16.32 -3.80
N GLU A 69 11.03 -16.16 -2.87
CA GLU A 69 10.99 -16.84 -1.56
C GLU A 69 10.06 -18.06 -1.66
N THR A 70 10.58 -19.12 -2.29
CA THR A 70 9.79 -20.24 -2.82
C THR A 70 9.07 -21.07 -1.77
N SER A 71 9.68 -21.28 -0.60
CA SER A 71 9.13 -22.13 0.47
C SER A 71 7.80 -21.61 1.00
N SER A 72 7.55 -20.30 0.95
CA SER A 72 6.27 -19.70 1.36
C SER A 72 5.12 -20.27 0.52
N SER A 73 5.26 -20.32 -0.81
CA SER A 73 4.18 -20.83 -1.67
C SER A 73 3.94 -22.34 -1.50
N GLU A 74 5.00 -23.11 -1.26
CA GLU A 74 4.90 -24.56 -1.00
C GLU A 74 4.25 -24.85 0.37
N ALA A 75 4.65 -24.10 1.41
CA ALA A 75 4.06 -24.19 2.74
C ALA A 75 2.58 -23.80 2.76
N GLY A 76 2.17 -22.81 1.96
CA GLY A 76 0.77 -22.43 1.80
C GLY A 76 -0.08 -23.60 1.27
N MET A 77 0.43 -24.35 0.28
CA MET A 77 -0.25 -25.54 -0.24
C MET A 77 -0.32 -26.68 0.78
N LEU A 78 0.77 -26.95 1.50
CA LEU A 78 0.80 -27.96 2.58
C LEU A 78 -0.20 -27.62 3.70
N THR A 79 -0.25 -26.34 4.08
CA THR A 79 -1.18 -25.84 5.10
C THR A 79 -2.62 -26.04 4.65
N LEU A 80 -2.94 -25.67 3.40
CA LEU A 80 -4.27 -25.85 2.83
C LEU A 80 -4.68 -27.33 2.85
N TYR A 81 -3.78 -28.23 2.44
CA TYR A 81 -4.02 -29.67 2.46
C TYR A 81 -4.33 -30.18 3.88
N ALA A 82 -3.50 -29.82 4.86
CA ALA A 82 -3.69 -30.25 6.25
C ALA A 82 -4.98 -29.75 6.90
N LEU A 83 -5.44 -28.56 6.53
CA LEU A 83 -6.72 -28.01 7.01
C LEU A 83 -7.93 -28.73 6.40
N LEU A 84 -7.83 -29.14 5.13
CA LEU A 84 -8.90 -29.80 4.39
C LEU A 84 -8.95 -31.32 4.59
N ASP A 85 -7.86 -31.94 5.05
CA ASP A 85 -7.78 -33.38 5.27
C ASP A 85 -8.86 -33.86 6.26
N PRO A 86 -9.80 -34.74 5.82
CA PRO A 86 -10.85 -35.26 6.68
C PRO A 86 -10.31 -36.16 7.80
N THR A 87 -9.08 -36.65 7.72
CA THR A 87 -8.49 -37.49 8.77
C THR A 87 -7.83 -36.66 9.89
N ASN A 88 -7.55 -35.38 9.63
CA ASN A 88 -6.96 -34.48 10.62
C ASN A 88 -8.02 -33.96 11.61
N THR A 89 -8.21 -34.68 12.71
CA THR A 89 -9.20 -34.33 13.75
C THR A 89 -8.81 -33.08 14.56
N GLN A 90 -7.51 -32.78 14.63
CA GLN A 90 -6.98 -31.64 15.36
C GLN A 90 -7.34 -30.33 14.67
N THR A 91 -7.07 -30.21 13.36
CA THR A 91 -7.42 -29.00 12.59
C THR A 91 -8.93 -28.78 12.56
N LYS A 92 -9.74 -29.84 12.44
CA LYS A 92 -11.20 -29.76 12.55
C LYS A 92 -11.68 -29.17 13.88
N THR A 93 -10.96 -29.41 14.96
CA THR A 93 -11.28 -28.84 16.27
C THR A 93 -10.95 -27.35 16.29
N TRP A 94 -9.80 -26.96 15.76
CA TRP A 94 -9.39 -25.56 15.67
C TRP A 94 -10.36 -24.71 14.83
N LEU A 95 -10.78 -25.24 13.68
CA LEU A 95 -11.65 -24.54 12.73
C LEU A 95 -13.07 -24.27 13.24
N LYS A 96 -13.48 -24.83 14.37
CA LYS A 96 -14.73 -24.43 15.05
C LYS A 96 -14.66 -23.01 15.61
N ASN A 97 -13.46 -22.61 16.04
CA ASN A 97 -13.20 -21.33 16.70
C ASN A 97 -12.42 -20.35 15.80
N THR A 98 -11.99 -20.79 14.62
CA THR A 98 -11.21 -19.96 13.69
C THR A 98 -11.80 -19.95 12.28
N PHE A 99 -11.62 -18.82 11.62
CA PHE A 99 -11.92 -18.62 10.22
C PHE A 99 -10.62 -18.25 9.49
N ILE A 100 -10.10 -19.18 8.69
CA ILE A 100 -8.76 -19.03 8.09
C ILE A 100 -8.90 -18.42 6.70
N VAL A 101 -8.07 -17.41 6.43
CA VAL A 101 -7.88 -16.82 5.10
C VAL A 101 -6.45 -17.10 4.67
N ILE A 102 -6.28 -17.76 3.53
CA ILE A 102 -4.96 -17.98 2.93
C ILE A 102 -4.87 -17.13 1.66
N ASP A 103 -3.86 -16.26 1.59
CA ASP A 103 -3.38 -15.63 0.36
C ASP A 103 -2.13 -16.40 -0.10
N PRO A 104 -2.27 -17.36 -1.04
CA PRO A 104 -1.24 -18.36 -1.30
C PRO A 104 -0.02 -17.82 -2.06
N CYS A 105 -0.19 -16.69 -2.76
CA CYS A 105 0.89 -16.07 -3.51
C CYS A 105 0.53 -14.60 -3.82
N ILE A 106 1.14 -13.69 -3.09
CA ILE A 106 0.91 -12.24 -3.27
C ILE A 106 1.61 -11.71 -4.53
N ASN A 107 2.73 -12.30 -4.93
CA ASN A 107 3.53 -11.88 -6.09
C ASN A 107 3.72 -13.01 -7.12
N PRO A 108 2.66 -13.42 -7.84
CA PRO A 108 2.77 -14.51 -8.80
C PRO A 108 3.63 -14.14 -10.02
N ASP A 109 3.75 -12.86 -10.39
CA ASP A 109 4.63 -12.41 -11.47
C ASP A 109 6.11 -12.62 -11.11
N GLY A 110 6.51 -12.20 -9.91
CA GLY A 110 7.85 -12.42 -9.40
C GLY A 110 8.15 -13.90 -9.18
N ARG A 111 7.17 -14.67 -8.67
CA ARG A 111 7.31 -16.12 -8.47
C ARG A 111 7.59 -16.85 -9.77
N ASP A 112 6.77 -16.59 -10.79
CA ASP A 112 6.96 -17.24 -12.09
C ASP A 112 8.26 -16.81 -12.76
N ARG A 113 8.67 -15.54 -12.62
CA ARG A 113 9.98 -15.08 -13.11
C ARG A 113 11.11 -15.91 -12.50
N TYR A 114 11.09 -16.11 -11.18
CA TYR A 114 12.08 -16.92 -10.47
C TYR A 114 12.04 -18.38 -10.92
N VAL A 115 10.87 -19.01 -10.90
CA VAL A 115 10.70 -20.43 -11.23
C VAL A 115 11.09 -20.73 -12.68
N ASN A 116 10.70 -19.86 -13.63
CA ASN A 116 11.07 -20.01 -15.04
C ASN A 116 12.57 -19.92 -15.25
N TRP A 117 13.24 -18.98 -14.57
CA TRP A 117 14.70 -18.89 -14.60
C TRP A 117 15.33 -20.14 -13.98
N PHE A 118 14.92 -20.53 -12.78
CA PHE A 118 15.52 -21.64 -12.04
C PHE A 118 15.43 -22.95 -12.86
N ASN A 119 14.26 -23.24 -13.43
CA ASN A 119 14.04 -24.42 -14.28
C ASN A 119 14.89 -24.41 -15.56
N SER A 120 15.34 -23.23 -16.03
CA SER A 120 16.21 -23.12 -17.20
C SER A 120 17.69 -23.38 -16.89
N VAL A 121 18.08 -23.37 -15.61
CA VAL A 121 19.49 -23.48 -15.19
C VAL A 121 19.79 -24.71 -14.34
N VAL A 122 18.79 -25.25 -13.64
CA VAL A 122 18.94 -26.47 -12.83
C VAL A 122 19.26 -27.68 -13.73
N GLY A 123 20.19 -28.52 -13.27
CA GLY A 123 20.53 -29.77 -13.95
C GLY A 123 19.50 -30.88 -13.71
N SER A 124 19.80 -32.10 -14.18
CA SER A 124 19.04 -33.31 -13.81
C SER A 124 19.06 -33.59 -12.30
N LYS A 125 20.02 -33.01 -11.59
CA LYS A 125 20.09 -32.89 -10.13
C LYS A 125 20.44 -31.44 -9.81
N TYR A 126 19.87 -30.92 -8.73
CA TYR A 126 20.29 -29.62 -8.21
C TYR A 126 21.73 -29.72 -7.68
N ASN A 127 22.43 -28.60 -7.67
CA ASN A 127 23.80 -28.48 -7.19
C ASN A 127 23.79 -27.59 -5.96
N ALA A 128 24.10 -28.13 -4.78
CA ALA A 128 24.04 -27.38 -3.52
C ALA A 128 25.18 -26.38 -3.32
N PHE A 129 26.24 -26.40 -4.14
CA PHE A 129 27.38 -25.49 -3.98
C PHE A 129 26.98 -24.06 -4.35
N PRO A 130 27.06 -23.07 -3.43
CA PRO A 130 26.60 -21.69 -3.65
C PRO A 130 27.21 -20.98 -4.87
N GLU A 131 28.35 -21.44 -5.36
CA GLU A 131 29.00 -20.92 -6.57
C GLU A 131 28.29 -21.34 -7.86
N ALA A 132 27.46 -22.38 -7.81
CA ALA A 132 26.70 -22.88 -8.95
C ALA A 132 25.76 -21.81 -9.51
N ARG A 133 25.52 -21.90 -10.81
CA ARG A 133 24.71 -20.93 -11.56
C ARG A 133 23.28 -20.81 -11.00
N GLU A 134 22.72 -21.89 -10.45
CA GLU A 134 21.35 -21.95 -9.92
C GLU A 134 21.12 -21.16 -8.63
N HIS A 135 22.18 -20.60 -8.02
CA HIS A 135 22.09 -19.70 -6.85
C HIS A 135 22.29 -18.22 -7.20
N ARG A 136 22.49 -17.90 -8.49
CA ARG A 136 22.81 -16.56 -8.98
C ARG A 136 21.73 -16.03 -9.90
N GLU A 137 20.66 -15.56 -9.29
CA GLU A 137 19.51 -14.98 -9.98
C GLU A 137 19.90 -13.82 -10.91
N PRO A 138 19.37 -13.74 -12.14
CA PRO A 138 19.68 -12.67 -13.08
C PRO A 138 18.96 -11.37 -12.71
N TRP A 139 19.35 -10.28 -13.37
CA TRP A 139 18.60 -9.03 -13.34
C TRP A 139 17.47 -9.05 -14.38
N PRO A 140 16.24 -8.61 -14.06
CA PRO A 140 15.73 -8.40 -12.71
C PRO A 140 15.45 -9.74 -12.02
N GLY A 141 15.58 -9.77 -10.68
CA GLY A 141 15.16 -10.94 -9.90
C GLY A 141 13.63 -11.02 -9.74
N GLY A 142 13.15 -12.14 -9.22
CA GLY A 142 11.76 -12.46 -8.92
C GLY A 142 11.29 -11.97 -7.56
N ARG A 143 12.15 -11.33 -6.75
CA ARG A 143 11.73 -10.69 -5.49
C ARG A 143 10.55 -9.73 -5.69
N THR A 144 10.63 -8.91 -6.72
CA THR A 144 9.72 -7.79 -6.96
C THR A 144 8.65 -8.11 -8.01
N ASN A 145 7.59 -7.29 -8.07
CA ASN A 145 6.50 -7.48 -9.03
C ASN A 145 6.91 -7.13 -10.48
N HIS A 146 5.94 -6.98 -11.38
CA HIS A 146 6.16 -6.60 -12.78
C HIS A 146 7.01 -5.32 -12.95
N TYR A 147 6.68 -4.25 -12.22
CA TYR A 147 7.39 -2.97 -12.28
C TYR A 147 8.59 -2.88 -11.33
N TYR A 148 9.06 -4.02 -10.81
CA TYR A 148 10.16 -4.13 -9.87
C TYR A 148 9.98 -3.41 -8.52
N PHE A 149 8.74 -3.27 -8.07
CA PHE A 149 8.44 -2.79 -6.71
C PHE A 149 8.50 -3.94 -5.70
N ASP A 150 9.00 -3.63 -4.52
CA ASP A 150 8.86 -4.50 -3.35
C ASP A 150 7.44 -4.34 -2.79
N LEU A 151 6.61 -5.38 -2.94
CA LEU A 151 5.22 -5.36 -2.49
C LEU A 151 5.10 -5.35 -0.96
N ASN A 152 6.14 -5.77 -0.23
CA ASN A 152 6.22 -5.64 1.22
C ASN A 152 6.77 -4.26 1.64
N ARG A 153 6.68 -3.26 0.76
CA ARG A 153 6.80 -1.83 1.10
C ARG A 153 5.57 -1.03 0.71
N ASP A 154 4.58 -1.63 0.07
CA ASP A 154 3.48 -0.95 -0.62
C ASP A 154 2.11 -1.15 0.04
N TRP A 155 2.06 -1.63 1.29
CA TRP A 155 0.80 -1.89 2.01
C TRP A 155 -0.01 -0.61 2.31
N ALA A 156 0.64 0.42 2.85
CA ALA A 156 -0.01 1.70 3.15
C ALA A 156 -0.16 2.58 1.89
N TRP A 157 0.83 2.53 0.99
CA TRP A 157 0.92 3.40 -0.18
C TRP A 157 0.03 2.95 -1.35
N GLN A 158 -0.10 1.63 -1.54
CA GLN A 158 -0.98 1.03 -2.54
C GLN A 158 -0.76 1.63 -3.94
N THR A 159 0.50 1.67 -4.36
CA THR A 159 0.93 2.17 -5.68
C THR A 159 0.77 1.09 -6.74
N GLN A 160 1.01 -0.17 -6.38
CA GLN A 160 0.97 -1.33 -7.28
C GLN A 160 -0.43 -1.94 -7.38
N VAL A 161 -0.72 -2.61 -8.49
CA VAL A 161 -2.06 -3.16 -8.80
C VAL A 161 -2.42 -4.30 -7.85
N GLU A 162 -1.44 -5.11 -7.45
CA GLU A 162 -1.58 -6.21 -6.50
C GLU A 162 -1.99 -5.66 -5.13
N SER A 163 -1.27 -4.64 -4.62
CA SER A 163 -1.57 -3.99 -3.33
C SER A 163 -2.93 -3.30 -3.33
N LYS A 164 -3.27 -2.54 -4.39
CA LYS A 164 -4.57 -1.86 -4.51
C LYS A 164 -5.74 -2.84 -4.40
N GLN A 165 -5.66 -3.97 -5.11
CA GLN A 165 -6.70 -4.98 -5.11
C GLN A 165 -6.73 -5.75 -3.77
N ARG A 166 -5.57 -6.12 -3.23
CA ARG A 166 -5.44 -6.80 -1.92
C ARG A 166 -6.04 -5.97 -0.79
N MET A 167 -5.77 -4.66 -0.76
CA MET A 167 -6.23 -3.79 0.33
C MET A 167 -7.74 -3.58 0.35
N ILE A 168 -8.42 -3.67 -0.80
CA ILE A 168 -9.89 -3.64 -0.85
C ILE A 168 -10.46 -4.83 -0.08
N VAL A 169 -10.02 -6.05 -0.40
CA VAL A 169 -10.53 -7.27 0.27
C VAL A 169 -10.03 -7.38 1.70
N TYR A 170 -8.78 -6.98 2.00
CA TYR A 170 -8.27 -6.93 3.37
C TYR A 170 -9.15 -6.05 4.27
N ASN A 171 -9.52 -4.85 3.81
CA ASN A 171 -10.37 -3.93 4.58
C ASN A 171 -11.85 -4.37 4.67
N GLN A 172 -12.30 -5.31 3.83
CA GLN A 172 -13.62 -5.94 3.97
C GLN A 172 -13.66 -7.00 5.07
N TRP A 173 -12.49 -7.49 5.52
CA TRP A 173 -12.36 -8.61 6.45
C TRP A 173 -11.70 -8.22 7.78
N LEU A 174 -10.56 -7.52 7.75
CA LEU A 174 -9.77 -7.08 8.91
C LEU A 174 -9.50 -8.19 9.94
N PRO A 175 -8.47 -9.04 9.74
CA PRO A 175 -8.25 -10.19 10.61
C PRO A 175 -7.85 -9.79 12.05
N GLN A 176 -8.09 -10.69 13.01
CA GLN A 176 -7.54 -10.57 14.36
C GLN A 176 -6.04 -10.91 14.38
N VAL A 177 -5.60 -11.84 13.51
CA VAL A 177 -4.20 -12.25 13.38
C VAL A 177 -3.82 -12.27 11.91
N HIS A 178 -2.69 -11.67 11.57
CA HIS A 178 -2.14 -11.69 10.22
C HIS A 178 -0.66 -12.10 10.27
N VAL A 179 -0.26 -12.98 9.36
CA VAL A 179 1.12 -13.44 9.24
C VAL A 179 1.59 -13.24 7.80
N ASP A 180 2.75 -12.61 7.63
CA ASP A 180 3.47 -12.51 6.36
C ASP A 180 4.67 -13.46 6.36
N PHE A 181 4.67 -14.42 5.44
CA PHE A 181 5.67 -15.49 5.35
C PHE A 181 6.75 -15.16 4.33
N HIS A 182 7.98 -15.09 4.83
CA HIS A 182 9.16 -14.62 4.12
C HIS A 182 10.33 -15.60 4.17
N GLU A 183 11.36 -15.28 3.40
CA GLU A 183 12.68 -15.86 3.55
C GLU A 183 13.77 -14.81 3.68
N GLN A 184 14.85 -15.19 4.37
CA GLN A 184 16.03 -14.38 4.64
C GLN A 184 17.29 -15.09 4.17
N ASN A 185 18.48 -14.65 4.62
CA ASN A 185 19.75 -15.25 4.23
C ASN A 185 19.79 -16.78 4.51
N ILE A 186 20.44 -17.55 3.63
CA ILE A 186 20.57 -19.01 3.73
C ILE A 186 21.23 -19.48 5.04
N ASP A 187 22.08 -18.67 5.64
CA ASP A 187 22.79 -18.97 6.88
C ASP A 187 22.00 -18.56 8.14
N ALA A 188 20.86 -17.90 7.98
CA ALA A 188 20.04 -17.48 9.11
C ALA A 188 19.06 -18.59 9.51
N PRO A 189 19.01 -18.99 10.79
CA PRO A 189 17.97 -19.87 11.32
C PRO A 189 16.56 -19.27 11.17
N TYR A 190 15.52 -20.02 11.54
CA TYR A 190 14.15 -19.52 11.42
C TYR A 190 13.88 -18.37 12.40
N TYR A 191 13.24 -17.29 11.95
CA TYR A 191 12.75 -16.23 12.82
C TYR A 191 11.22 -16.21 12.90
N PHE A 192 10.73 -16.03 14.13
CA PHE A 192 9.33 -15.72 14.38
C PHE A 192 9.18 -14.69 15.51
N ALA A 193 7.99 -14.10 15.59
CA ALA A 193 7.61 -13.16 16.64
C ALA A 193 7.91 -13.73 18.05
N PRO A 194 8.29 -12.91 19.04
CA PRO A 194 8.14 -11.46 19.08
C PRO A 194 9.18 -10.67 18.27
N ALA A 195 8.72 -9.52 17.77
CA ALA A 195 9.56 -8.51 17.11
C ALA A 195 10.61 -7.90 18.04
N ALA A 196 11.53 -7.16 17.45
CA ALA A 196 12.52 -6.35 18.12
C ALA A 196 12.06 -4.91 18.32
N GLN A 197 12.71 -4.19 19.21
CA GLN A 197 12.56 -2.73 19.26
C GLN A 197 13.34 -2.11 18.09
N PRO A 198 12.88 -0.96 17.55
CA PRO A 198 11.82 -0.09 18.06
C PRO A 198 10.39 -0.53 17.71
N TYR A 199 9.47 -0.30 18.65
CA TYR A 199 8.03 -0.37 18.38
C TYR A 199 7.46 1.02 18.27
N HIS A 200 6.51 1.22 17.37
CA HIS A 200 5.66 2.40 17.49
C HIS A 200 4.83 2.32 18.78
N GLU A 201 4.78 3.43 19.51
CA GLU A 201 4.05 3.50 20.79
C GLU A 201 2.54 3.22 20.70
N VAL A 202 1.96 3.24 19.50
CA VAL A 202 0.53 2.92 19.28
C VAL A 202 0.23 1.43 19.39
N ILE A 203 1.24 0.57 19.27
CA ILE A 203 1.07 -0.87 19.39
C ILE A 203 0.70 -1.20 20.84
N THR A 204 -0.49 -1.76 21.03
CA THR A 204 -1.05 -2.00 22.36
C THR A 204 -0.21 -3.02 23.15
N PRO A 205 -0.19 -2.95 24.49
CA PRO A 205 0.46 -3.97 25.31
C PRO A 205 -0.03 -5.39 25.02
N TRP A 206 -1.34 -5.54 24.75
CA TRP A 206 -1.95 -6.82 24.38
C TRP A 206 -1.38 -7.38 23.07
N GLN A 207 -1.28 -6.55 22.03
CA GLN A 207 -0.72 -6.99 20.75
C GLN A 207 0.70 -7.54 20.91
N ARG A 208 1.52 -6.85 21.69
CA ARG A 208 2.90 -7.28 22.01
C ARG A 208 2.91 -8.58 22.82
N SER A 209 2.07 -8.71 23.85
CA SER A 209 2.02 -9.93 24.66
C SER A 209 1.52 -11.14 23.88
N PHE A 210 0.63 -10.93 22.90
CA PHE A 210 0.11 -12.02 22.10
C PHE A 210 1.15 -12.54 21.09
N GLN A 211 2.00 -11.67 20.53
CA GLN A 211 3.17 -12.12 19.76
C GLN A 211 4.07 -13.06 20.56
N VAL A 212 4.32 -12.77 21.85
CA VAL A 212 5.07 -13.67 22.74
C VAL A 212 4.35 -15.01 22.96
N THR A 213 3.02 -14.98 23.03
CA THR A 213 2.20 -16.19 23.22
C THR A 213 2.32 -17.13 22.01
N ILE A 214 2.25 -16.57 20.80
CA ILE A 214 2.44 -17.32 19.55
C ILE A 214 3.87 -17.85 19.45
N GLY A 215 4.88 -17.00 19.66
CA GLY A 215 6.30 -17.40 19.60
C GLY A 215 6.65 -18.54 20.57
N LYS A 216 6.09 -18.52 21.79
CA LYS A 216 6.25 -19.63 22.74
C LYS A 216 5.61 -20.92 22.26
N ASN A 217 4.56 -20.86 21.45
CA ASN A 217 3.97 -22.07 20.88
C ASN A 217 4.82 -22.62 19.74
N HIS A 218 5.35 -21.75 18.86
CA HIS A 218 6.29 -22.15 17.82
C HIS A 218 7.54 -22.82 18.40
N ALA A 219 8.13 -22.22 19.44
CA ALA A 219 9.28 -22.77 20.15
C ALA A 219 9.07 -24.23 20.57
N LYS A 220 7.90 -24.62 21.10
CA LYS A 220 7.62 -26.01 21.47
C LYS A 220 7.79 -27.00 20.31
N TYR A 221 7.37 -26.60 19.10
CA TYR A 221 7.49 -27.44 17.92
C TYR A 221 8.93 -27.46 17.39
N PHE A 222 9.61 -26.32 17.40
CA PHE A 222 11.01 -26.24 16.97
C PHE A 222 11.93 -27.01 17.93
N ASP A 223 11.78 -26.81 19.25
CA ASP A 223 12.49 -27.55 20.30
C ASP A 223 12.31 -29.06 20.15
N LYS A 224 11.07 -29.51 19.91
CA LYS A 224 10.76 -30.93 19.72
C LYS A 224 11.46 -31.54 18.50
N ASN A 225 11.69 -30.75 17.45
CA ASN A 225 12.34 -31.20 16.22
C ASN A 225 13.84 -30.86 16.17
N ASN A 226 14.38 -30.21 17.21
CA ASN A 226 15.75 -29.70 17.26
C ASN A 226 16.08 -28.67 16.16
N TRP A 227 15.09 -27.87 15.75
CA TRP A 227 15.28 -26.82 14.75
C TRP A 227 15.75 -25.52 15.42
N LEU A 228 16.76 -24.88 14.85
CA LEU A 228 17.26 -23.59 15.31
C LEU A 228 16.28 -22.46 14.97
N TYR A 229 16.08 -21.56 15.93
CA TYR A 229 15.27 -20.37 15.75
C TYR A 229 15.77 -19.20 16.59
N PHE A 230 15.35 -17.99 16.25
CA PHE A 230 15.61 -16.78 17.04
C PHE A 230 14.40 -15.84 17.07
N THR A 231 14.40 -14.90 18.02
CA THR A 231 13.33 -13.90 18.23
C THR A 231 13.94 -12.60 18.78
N LYS A 232 13.23 -11.46 18.72
CA LYS A 232 13.63 -10.16 19.34
C LYS A 232 14.89 -9.47 18.78
N GLU A 233 15.22 -9.65 17.50
CA GLU A 233 16.46 -9.09 16.93
C GLU A 233 16.26 -8.07 15.79
N VAL A 234 16.18 -8.51 14.53
CA VAL A 234 16.36 -7.61 13.37
C VAL A 234 15.07 -6.92 12.94
N PHE A 235 13.93 -7.58 13.12
CA PHE A 235 12.65 -7.14 12.57
C PHE A 235 11.86 -6.32 13.60
N ASP A 236 11.70 -5.03 13.30
CA ASP A 236 10.99 -4.06 14.15
C ASP A 236 9.52 -3.87 13.74
N LEU A 237 8.74 -3.16 14.57
CA LEU A 237 7.34 -2.83 14.27
C LEU A 237 7.14 -1.31 14.27
N PHE A 238 7.96 -0.59 13.50
CA PHE A 238 7.92 0.86 13.44
C PHE A 238 7.28 1.38 12.14
N TYR A 239 7.83 1.04 10.98
CA TYR A 239 7.37 1.55 9.69
C TYR A 239 5.96 1.04 9.28
N PRO A 240 5.02 1.87 8.79
CA PRO A 240 3.60 1.48 8.59
C PRO A 240 3.24 0.66 7.36
N SER A 241 4.19 0.28 6.50
CA SER A 241 3.88 -0.27 5.18
C SER A 241 4.42 -1.68 4.94
N TYR A 242 4.56 -2.47 6.02
CA TYR A 242 4.84 -3.91 5.96
C TYR A 242 3.59 -4.76 6.14
N GLY A 243 3.71 -6.02 5.74
CA GLY A 243 2.71 -7.04 5.95
C GLY A 243 2.47 -7.40 7.40
N ASP A 244 3.35 -7.03 8.34
CA ASP A 244 3.08 -7.16 9.78
C ASP A 244 2.57 -5.85 10.40
N THR A 245 3.19 -4.71 10.10
CA THR A 245 2.86 -3.43 10.74
C THR A 245 1.55 -2.82 10.24
N TYR A 246 1.25 -2.91 8.94
CA TYR A 246 -0.03 -2.39 8.42
C TYR A 246 -1.21 -3.11 9.09
N PRO A 247 -1.23 -4.45 9.20
CA PRO A 247 -2.22 -5.15 10.02
C PRO A 247 -2.24 -4.75 11.49
N VAL A 248 -1.08 -4.61 12.14
CA VAL A 248 -0.99 -4.17 13.55
C VAL A 248 -1.68 -2.83 13.74
N TYR A 249 -1.45 -1.87 12.85
CA TYR A 249 -2.06 -0.54 12.89
C TYR A 249 -3.55 -0.54 12.49
N ASN A 250 -4.05 -1.68 12.02
CA ASN A 250 -5.46 -1.96 11.76
C ASN A 250 -6.07 -2.97 12.76
N GLY A 251 -5.45 -3.15 13.93
CA GLY A 251 -6.01 -3.89 15.07
C GLY A 251 -5.68 -5.37 15.12
N ALA A 252 -4.94 -5.90 14.13
CA ALA A 252 -4.50 -7.29 14.14
C ALA A 252 -3.30 -7.51 15.07
N ILE A 253 -3.03 -8.77 15.40
CA ILE A 253 -1.69 -9.23 15.74
C ILE A 253 -0.98 -9.54 14.42
N GLY A 254 -0.21 -8.58 13.89
CA GLY A 254 0.61 -8.79 12.69
C GLY A 254 1.98 -9.35 13.05
N MET A 255 2.48 -10.27 12.23
CA MET A 255 3.77 -10.94 12.42
C MET A 255 4.45 -11.24 11.08
N THR A 256 5.77 -11.12 11.08
CA THR A 256 6.64 -11.60 10.00
C THR A 256 7.31 -12.89 10.46
N TYR A 257 7.31 -13.92 9.61
CA TYR A 257 8.12 -15.13 9.81
C TYR A 257 9.13 -15.28 8.68
N GLU A 258 10.36 -15.61 9.05
CA GLU A 258 11.51 -15.55 8.13
C GLU A 258 12.26 -16.87 8.17
N GLN A 259 12.20 -17.61 7.06
CA GLN A 259 12.93 -18.85 6.88
C GLN A 259 14.28 -18.57 6.20
N GLY A 260 15.39 -19.14 6.67
CA GLY A 260 16.64 -19.08 5.90
C GLY A 260 16.42 -19.57 4.47
N GLY A 261 16.88 -18.81 3.47
CA GLY A 261 16.60 -19.08 2.07
C GLY A 261 16.84 -17.90 1.12
N GLY A 262 15.78 -17.50 0.41
CA GLY A 262 15.74 -16.47 -0.63
C GLY A 262 15.99 -17.03 -2.03
N GLY A 263 16.15 -16.12 -3.00
CA GLY A 263 16.41 -16.48 -4.40
C GLY A 263 17.74 -17.20 -4.64
N GLY A 264 18.62 -17.27 -3.64
CA GLY A 264 19.85 -18.06 -3.71
C GLY A 264 19.68 -19.51 -3.29
N ALA A 265 18.58 -19.90 -2.64
CA ALA A 265 18.47 -21.21 -2.00
C ALA A 265 18.14 -22.37 -2.95
N GLY A 266 17.49 -22.09 -4.08
CA GLY A 266 17.13 -23.12 -5.06
C GLY A 266 16.35 -24.30 -4.47
N LEU A 267 16.62 -25.52 -4.94
CA LEU A 267 16.07 -26.76 -4.36
C LEU A 267 16.84 -27.21 -3.10
N GLY A 268 18.10 -26.81 -2.99
CA GLY A 268 18.91 -26.95 -1.79
C GLY A 268 20.25 -26.27 -1.96
N VAL A 269 20.81 -25.78 -0.85
CA VAL A 269 22.07 -25.01 -0.84
C VAL A 269 22.91 -25.37 0.39
N HIS A 270 24.23 -25.38 0.25
CA HIS A 270 25.13 -25.54 1.37
C HIS A 270 25.17 -24.26 2.21
N THR A 271 25.03 -24.43 3.52
CA THR A 271 25.21 -23.36 4.49
C THR A 271 26.66 -23.29 4.95
N SER A 272 27.01 -22.20 5.62
CA SER A 272 28.30 -22.01 6.31
C SER A 272 28.56 -23.02 7.43
N GLU A 273 27.53 -23.73 7.90
CA GLU A 273 27.65 -24.83 8.87
C GLU A 273 27.98 -26.18 8.22
N GLU A 274 28.30 -26.20 6.93
CA GLU A 274 28.58 -27.41 6.14
C GLU A 274 27.38 -28.37 6.04
N ASP A 275 26.16 -27.87 6.29
CA ASP A 275 24.90 -28.59 6.12
C ASP A 275 24.22 -28.21 4.78
N THR A 276 23.13 -28.90 4.42
CA THR A 276 22.32 -28.61 3.23
C THR A 276 20.92 -28.13 3.63
N LEU A 277 20.62 -26.87 3.36
CA LEU A 277 19.29 -26.31 3.53
C LEU A 277 18.42 -26.62 2.31
N SER A 278 17.50 -27.58 2.42
CA SER A 278 16.64 -27.99 1.31
C SER A 278 15.33 -27.17 1.22
N LEU A 279 14.71 -27.10 0.03
CA LEU A 279 13.36 -26.54 -0.11
C LEU A 279 12.33 -27.28 0.78
N TYR A 280 12.52 -28.58 0.99
CA TYR A 280 11.66 -29.37 1.87
C TYR A 280 11.72 -28.86 3.32
N ASP A 281 12.92 -28.71 3.89
CA ASP A 281 13.08 -28.25 5.28
C ASP A 281 12.48 -26.86 5.46
N ARG A 282 12.78 -25.95 4.51
CA ARG A 282 12.24 -24.59 4.49
C ARG A 282 10.70 -24.60 4.47
N ALA A 283 10.09 -25.41 3.60
CA ALA A 283 8.63 -25.50 3.49
C ALA A 283 7.99 -26.12 4.74
N ILE A 284 8.63 -27.12 5.36
CA ILE A 284 8.12 -27.79 6.56
C ILE A 284 8.16 -26.87 7.79
N HIS A 285 9.17 -26.00 7.92
CA HIS A 285 9.20 -25.02 8.99
C HIS A 285 8.06 -24.01 8.88
N HIS A 286 7.86 -23.42 7.69
CA HIS A 286 6.74 -22.51 7.42
C HIS A 286 5.37 -23.20 7.59
N PHE A 287 5.24 -24.45 7.17
CA PHE A 287 4.04 -25.24 7.40
C PHE A 287 3.77 -25.46 8.90
N THR A 288 4.81 -25.74 9.68
CA THR A 288 4.70 -25.97 11.13
C THR A 288 4.26 -24.70 11.84
N THR A 289 4.86 -23.54 11.53
CA THR A 289 4.45 -22.27 12.12
C THR A 289 3.05 -21.85 11.67
N SER A 290 2.65 -22.14 10.42
CA SER A 290 1.28 -21.93 9.94
C SER A 290 0.25 -22.65 10.81
N LEU A 291 0.42 -23.95 11.04
CA LEU A 291 -0.50 -24.73 11.89
C LEU A 291 -0.43 -24.31 13.36
N SER A 292 0.78 -24.04 13.86
CA SER A 292 1.00 -23.58 15.24
C SER A 292 0.33 -22.23 15.52
N THR A 293 0.28 -21.32 14.55
CA THR A 293 -0.47 -20.06 14.66
C THR A 293 -1.97 -20.31 14.76
N ILE A 294 -2.51 -21.18 13.89
CA ILE A 294 -3.93 -21.54 13.89
C ILE A 294 -4.33 -22.18 15.23
N GLU A 295 -3.50 -23.07 15.75
CA GLU A 295 -3.68 -23.71 17.05
C GLU A 295 -3.84 -22.69 18.19
N VAL A 296 -2.89 -21.76 18.32
CA VAL A 296 -2.90 -20.75 19.39
C VAL A 296 -4.09 -19.82 19.24
N CYS A 297 -4.43 -19.44 18.00
CA CYS A 297 -5.58 -18.59 17.73
C CYS A 297 -6.89 -19.29 18.12
N ALA A 298 -7.04 -20.57 17.80
CA ALA A 298 -8.23 -21.34 18.15
C ALA A 298 -8.42 -21.48 19.68
N ALA A 299 -7.32 -21.61 20.42
CA ALA A 299 -7.35 -21.67 21.88
C ALA A 299 -7.68 -20.30 22.53
N ASN A 300 -7.49 -19.19 21.81
CA ASN A 300 -7.62 -17.83 22.34
C ASN A 300 -8.65 -16.97 21.59
N ALA A 301 -9.52 -17.57 20.78
CA ALA A 301 -10.41 -16.88 19.85
C ALA A 301 -11.25 -15.77 20.51
N GLY A 302 -11.84 -16.07 21.68
CA GLY A 302 -12.65 -15.08 22.42
C GLY A 302 -11.85 -13.86 22.89
N SER A 303 -10.61 -14.04 23.33
CA SER A 303 -9.73 -12.93 23.75
C SER A 303 -9.29 -12.10 22.55
N LEU A 304 -8.98 -12.74 21.43
CA LEU A 304 -8.62 -12.08 20.16
C LEU A 304 -9.74 -11.16 19.67
N VAL A 305 -10.98 -11.66 19.62
CA VAL A 305 -12.16 -10.90 19.18
C VAL A 305 -12.45 -9.72 20.12
N LYS A 306 -12.35 -9.93 21.44
CA LYS A 306 -12.56 -8.88 22.45
C LYS A 306 -11.56 -7.74 22.35
N GLU A 307 -10.27 -8.06 22.28
CA GLU A 307 -9.22 -7.05 22.23
C GLU A 307 -9.20 -6.33 20.87
N PHE A 308 -9.57 -7.01 19.78
CA PHE A 308 -9.82 -6.37 18.48
C PHE A 308 -10.94 -5.32 18.55
N ARG A 309 -12.08 -5.64 19.17
CA ARG A 309 -13.16 -4.66 19.39
C ARG A 309 -12.69 -3.49 20.24
N LYS A 310 -11.95 -3.76 21.32
CA LYS A 310 -11.42 -2.75 22.23
C LYS A 310 -10.44 -1.79 21.54
N PHE A 311 -9.61 -2.30 20.62
CA PHE A 311 -8.72 -1.49 19.79
C PHE A 311 -9.52 -0.43 19.01
N PHE A 312 -10.55 -0.83 18.27
CA PHE A 312 -11.37 0.10 17.48
C PHE A 312 -12.24 1.01 18.33
N ASN A 313 -12.78 0.53 19.45
CA ASN A 313 -13.51 1.35 20.42
C ASN A 313 -12.63 2.48 20.99
N SER A 314 -11.35 2.19 21.25
CA SER A 314 -10.39 3.20 21.69
C SER A 314 -10.19 4.27 20.61
N GLY A 315 -10.08 3.87 19.35
CA GLY A 315 -10.00 4.78 18.21
C GLY A 315 -11.18 5.75 18.10
N VAL A 316 -12.41 5.24 18.07
CA VAL A 316 -13.61 6.10 17.96
C VAL A 316 -13.85 6.96 19.22
N SER A 317 -13.37 6.52 20.38
CA SER A 317 -13.43 7.32 21.62
C SER A 317 -12.46 8.51 21.63
N GLY A 318 -11.53 8.59 20.67
CA GLY A 318 -10.53 9.67 20.57
C GLY A 318 -9.43 9.59 21.61
N THR A 319 -9.18 8.41 22.19
CA THR A 319 -8.12 8.19 23.20
C THR A 319 -6.77 7.84 22.59
N VAL A 320 -6.72 7.54 21.29
CA VAL A 320 -5.48 7.27 20.56
C VAL A 320 -4.74 8.57 20.29
N GLY A 321 -3.53 8.70 20.86
CA GLY A 321 -2.65 9.83 20.59
C GLY A 321 -3.00 11.15 21.27
N ASP A 322 -2.03 12.06 21.23
CA ASP A 322 -2.12 13.38 21.85
C ASP A 322 -2.91 14.37 21.00
N TYR A 323 -2.75 14.31 19.68
CA TYR A 323 -3.45 15.19 18.74
C TYR A 323 -4.86 14.66 18.45
N LYS A 324 -5.85 15.56 18.50
CA LYS A 324 -7.26 15.24 18.26
C LYS A 324 -7.70 15.57 16.85
N THR A 325 -7.00 16.49 16.19
CA THR A 325 -7.28 16.86 14.81
C THR A 325 -6.01 17.24 14.05
N TYR A 326 -5.97 16.87 12.78
CA TYR A 326 -4.97 17.31 11.81
C TYR A 326 -5.64 18.19 10.76
N VAL A 327 -5.07 19.36 10.49
CA VAL A 327 -5.60 20.32 9.52
C VAL A 327 -4.58 20.56 8.43
N ILE A 328 -4.93 20.25 7.18
CA ILE A 328 -4.10 20.52 6.01
C ILE A 328 -4.63 21.76 5.30
N LYS A 329 -3.77 22.77 5.17
CA LYS A 329 -4.12 24.00 4.49
C LYS A 329 -4.21 23.75 2.99
N ASN A 330 -5.29 24.23 2.39
CA ASN A 330 -5.53 24.07 0.96
C ASN A 330 -5.39 25.41 0.25
N SER A 331 -4.36 25.54 -0.58
CA SER A 331 -4.20 26.67 -1.50
C SER A 331 -4.49 26.22 -2.94
N SER A 332 -4.80 27.16 -3.83
CA SER A 332 -5.00 26.85 -5.25
C SER A 332 -3.80 26.15 -5.90
N GLN A 333 -2.58 26.44 -5.41
CA GLN A 333 -1.33 25.83 -5.88
C GLN A 333 -1.16 24.38 -5.39
N ASP A 334 -1.82 24.01 -4.29
CA ASP A 334 -1.70 22.69 -3.65
C ASP A 334 -2.78 21.71 -4.07
N SER A 335 -3.76 22.16 -4.85
CA SER A 335 -4.96 21.39 -5.23
C SER A 335 -4.65 19.97 -5.73
N GLY A 336 -3.64 19.80 -6.60
CA GLY A 336 -3.22 18.48 -7.09
C GLY A 336 -2.66 17.58 -5.99
N ARG A 337 -1.83 18.11 -5.09
CA ARG A 337 -1.24 17.36 -3.97
C ARG A 337 -2.28 16.99 -2.92
N ILE A 338 -3.21 17.91 -2.65
CA ILE A 338 -4.37 17.65 -1.79
C ILE A 338 -5.25 16.53 -2.37
N GLN A 339 -5.46 16.51 -3.68
CA GLN A 339 -6.22 15.43 -4.31
C GLN A 339 -5.51 14.08 -4.19
N SER A 340 -4.20 14.01 -4.44
CA SER A 340 -3.43 12.77 -4.25
C SER A 340 -3.45 12.29 -2.80
N LEU A 341 -3.37 13.21 -1.82
CA LEU A 341 -3.54 12.87 -0.41
C LEU A 341 -4.93 12.29 -0.15
N LYS A 342 -6.01 12.93 -0.62
CA LYS A 342 -7.38 12.42 -0.47
C LYS A 342 -7.55 11.02 -1.06
N ASP A 343 -7.00 10.78 -2.24
CA ASP A 343 -7.03 9.47 -2.89
C ASP A 343 -6.33 8.41 -2.01
N LEU A 344 -5.21 8.75 -1.36
CA LEU A 344 -4.52 7.85 -0.41
C LEU A 344 -5.33 7.62 0.88
N LEU A 345 -5.99 8.65 1.40
CA LEU A 345 -6.87 8.53 2.57
C LEU A 345 -8.07 7.63 2.27
N ASP A 346 -8.70 7.80 1.11
CA ASP A 346 -9.82 6.97 0.65
C ASP A 346 -9.40 5.49 0.53
N LYS A 347 -8.23 5.21 -0.06
CA LYS A 347 -7.65 3.86 -0.14
C LYS A 347 -7.39 3.21 1.22
N ASN A 348 -7.10 4.01 2.25
CA ASN A 348 -6.86 3.53 3.61
C ASN A 348 -8.11 3.60 4.52
N GLY A 349 -9.26 4.03 3.96
CA GLY A 349 -10.49 4.20 4.72
C GLY A 349 -10.41 5.28 5.81
N ILE A 350 -9.49 6.24 5.67
CA ILE A 350 -9.34 7.35 6.61
C ILE A 350 -10.37 8.42 6.28
N GLN A 351 -11.20 8.73 7.26
CA GLN A 351 -12.26 9.73 7.15
C GLN A 351 -11.67 11.14 7.28
N TYR A 352 -12.10 12.03 6.39
CA TYR A 352 -11.75 13.45 6.39
C TYR A 352 -12.95 14.30 6.01
N GLY A 353 -12.89 15.59 6.33
CA GLY A 353 -13.91 16.58 5.99
C GLY A 353 -13.31 17.95 5.70
N SER A 354 -14.19 18.95 5.63
CA SER A 354 -13.82 20.36 5.70
C SER A 354 -14.12 20.92 7.09
N GLY A 355 -13.76 22.16 7.37
CA GLY A 355 -14.16 22.80 8.61
C GLY A 355 -14.03 24.31 8.55
N ASN A 356 -14.49 24.99 9.59
CA ASN A 356 -14.25 26.42 9.79
C ASN A 356 -13.92 26.66 11.27
N GLY A 357 -13.15 27.69 11.56
CA GLY A 357 -12.86 28.10 12.93
C GLY A 357 -11.41 28.53 13.11
N ASN A 358 -10.92 28.42 14.33
CA ASN A 358 -9.53 28.68 14.70
C ASN A 358 -9.05 27.55 15.61
N GLY A 359 -7.75 27.35 15.67
CA GLY A 359 -7.14 26.42 16.61
C GLY A 359 -5.68 26.77 16.88
N LYS A 360 -5.11 26.07 17.87
CA LYS A 360 -3.69 26.14 18.19
C LYS A 360 -3.06 24.76 18.08
N GLY A 361 -1.89 24.65 17.48
CA GLY A 361 -1.24 23.36 17.26
C GLY A 361 0.16 23.45 16.68
N ILE A 362 0.84 22.32 16.57
CA ILE A 362 2.18 22.23 16.00
C ILE A 362 2.09 22.40 14.47
N SER A 363 2.78 23.42 13.97
CA SER A 363 2.97 23.67 12.54
C SER A 363 4.03 22.71 11.99
N TYR A 364 3.71 21.98 10.92
CA TYR A 364 4.67 21.07 10.30
C TYR A 364 5.83 21.82 9.65
N SER A 365 5.58 23.06 9.19
CA SER A 365 6.60 23.86 8.51
C SER A 365 7.63 24.45 9.46
N SER A 366 7.25 24.81 10.69
CA SER A 366 8.15 25.45 11.66
C SER A 366 8.56 24.54 12.82
N GLY A 367 7.84 23.44 13.05
CA GLY A 367 7.99 22.59 14.23
C GLY A 367 7.52 23.22 15.54
N LYS A 368 6.89 24.41 15.50
CA LYS A 368 6.48 25.19 16.67
C LYS A 368 4.97 25.22 16.82
N GLU A 369 4.52 25.47 18.05
CA GLU A 369 3.11 25.69 18.34
C GLU A 369 2.67 27.07 17.85
N GLU A 370 1.64 27.11 17.00
CA GLU A 370 1.15 28.32 16.33
C GLU A 370 -0.38 28.35 16.37
N SER A 371 -0.95 29.56 16.38
CA SER A 371 -2.38 29.74 16.12
C SER A 371 -2.64 29.75 14.63
N PHE A 372 -3.73 29.13 14.20
CA PHE A 372 -4.14 29.06 12.81
C PHE A 372 -5.65 29.17 12.66
N ASN A 373 -6.08 29.60 11.48
CA ASN A 373 -7.48 29.55 11.08
C ASN A 373 -7.76 28.28 10.25
N VAL A 374 -8.97 27.77 10.36
CA VAL A 374 -9.53 26.72 9.52
C VAL A 374 -10.59 27.36 8.64
N THR A 375 -10.51 27.09 7.35
CA THR A 375 -11.42 27.59 6.32
C THR A 375 -12.07 26.42 5.59
N SER A 376 -13.23 26.65 4.99
CA SER A 376 -14.01 25.61 4.30
C SER A 376 -13.26 24.88 3.17
N GLY A 377 -12.17 25.45 2.67
CA GLY A 377 -11.30 24.80 1.69
C GLY A 377 -10.29 23.83 2.29
N ASP A 378 -9.97 23.95 3.58
CA ASP A 378 -8.96 23.14 4.27
C ASP A 378 -9.46 21.71 4.51
N LEU A 379 -8.52 20.77 4.55
CA LEU A 379 -8.79 19.37 4.87
C LEU A 379 -8.68 19.18 6.38
N VAL A 380 -9.71 18.61 7.00
CA VAL A 380 -9.78 18.35 8.44
C VAL A 380 -9.89 16.84 8.66
N ILE A 381 -8.92 16.26 9.35
CA ILE A 381 -8.86 14.84 9.69
C ILE A 381 -8.97 14.70 11.21
N SER A 382 -10.10 14.17 11.68
CA SER A 382 -10.28 13.91 13.12
C SER A 382 -9.55 12.62 13.52
N ALA A 383 -8.88 12.62 14.66
CA ALA A 383 -8.31 11.39 15.22
C ALA A 383 -9.37 10.48 15.87
N ALA A 384 -10.60 10.96 16.09
CA ALA A 384 -11.69 10.17 16.67
C ALA A 384 -12.48 9.44 15.57
N GLN A 385 -11.88 8.36 15.05
CA GLN A 385 -12.45 7.54 13.98
C GLN A 385 -11.95 6.09 14.07
N PRO A 386 -12.58 5.11 13.38
CA PRO A 386 -12.14 3.72 13.44
C PRO A 386 -10.66 3.51 13.06
N LYS A 387 -10.14 4.28 12.09
CA LYS A 387 -8.74 4.22 11.64
C LYS A 387 -7.79 5.11 12.45
N ALA A 388 -8.14 5.48 13.70
CA ALA A 388 -7.38 6.42 14.53
C ALA A 388 -5.88 6.08 14.66
N THR A 389 -5.55 4.80 14.84
CA THR A 389 -4.15 4.34 14.94
C THR A 389 -3.37 4.65 13.67
N MET A 390 -3.92 4.30 12.50
CA MET A 390 -3.30 4.63 11.21
C MET A 390 -3.20 6.15 10.99
N VAL A 391 -4.22 6.91 11.38
CA VAL A 391 -4.18 8.39 11.33
C VAL A 391 -3.04 8.93 12.17
N LYS A 392 -2.87 8.45 13.41
CA LYS A 392 -1.74 8.87 14.25
C LYS A 392 -0.41 8.57 13.58
N VAL A 393 -0.19 7.34 13.14
CA VAL A 393 1.09 6.91 12.54
C VAL A 393 1.40 7.72 11.27
N LEU A 394 0.42 7.93 10.41
CA LEU A 394 0.60 8.61 9.12
C LEU A 394 0.63 10.14 9.24
N PHE A 395 0.17 10.73 10.34
CA PHE A 395 0.13 12.18 10.47
C PHE A 395 0.99 12.73 11.60
N GLU A 396 1.45 11.98 12.60
CA GLU A 396 2.19 12.61 13.69
C GLU A 396 3.39 13.47 13.19
N PRO A 397 3.58 14.71 13.72
CA PRO A 397 4.67 15.57 13.29
C PRO A 397 6.05 15.00 13.63
N GLN A 398 6.14 14.23 14.70
CA GLN A 398 7.36 13.61 15.17
C GLN A 398 7.04 12.22 15.70
N SER A 399 7.63 11.22 15.09
CA SER A 399 7.54 9.84 15.56
C SER A 399 8.53 9.59 16.68
N LYS A 400 8.07 8.92 17.74
CA LYS A 400 8.92 8.59 18.89
C LYS A 400 9.68 7.30 18.61
N LEU A 401 10.98 7.45 18.42
CA LEU A 401 11.93 6.35 18.34
C LEU A 401 12.45 6.02 19.74
N VAL A 402 12.32 4.76 20.14
CA VAL A 402 12.92 4.26 21.39
C VAL A 402 14.40 3.90 21.21
N ASP A 403 14.82 3.66 19.96
CA ASP A 403 16.21 3.42 19.55
C ASP A 403 16.44 4.08 18.17
N SER A 404 17.68 4.47 17.91
CA SER A 404 18.14 5.04 16.64
C SER A 404 18.35 4.01 15.52
N ILE A 405 18.42 2.72 15.85
CA ILE A 405 18.53 1.64 14.87
C ILE A 405 17.12 1.25 14.45
N THR A 406 16.75 1.58 13.21
CA THR A 406 15.52 1.12 12.57
C THR A 406 15.87 0.20 11.40
N TYR A 407 15.01 -0.77 11.13
CA TYR A 407 15.16 -1.67 10.00
C TYR A 407 15.04 -0.93 8.65
N ASP A 408 14.33 0.21 8.62
CA ASP A 408 14.01 0.94 7.38
C ASP A 408 13.74 2.43 7.64
N ILE A 409 13.03 3.11 6.72
CA ILE A 409 12.80 4.55 6.73
C ILE A 409 12.01 5.03 7.95
N THR A 410 12.29 6.26 8.37
CA THR A 410 11.69 6.94 9.53
C THR A 410 10.87 8.18 9.17
N ALA A 411 10.70 8.45 7.87
CA ALA A 411 10.06 9.65 7.34
C ALA A 411 8.90 9.30 6.41
N TRP A 412 7.69 9.15 6.96
CA TRP A 412 6.47 8.80 6.20
C TRP A 412 5.26 9.70 6.51
N SER A 413 5.41 10.67 7.43
CA SER A 413 4.29 11.52 7.83
C SER A 413 3.78 12.35 6.65
N LEU A 414 2.50 12.17 6.32
CA LEU A 414 1.91 12.56 5.04
C LEU A 414 2.00 14.06 4.76
N PRO A 415 1.83 14.98 5.72
CA PRO A 415 2.03 16.40 5.46
C PRO A 415 3.44 16.72 4.93
N TYR A 416 4.47 16.01 5.40
CA TYR A 416 5.84 16.16 4.89
C TYR A 416 6.02 15.50 3.53
N VAL A 417 5.55 14.27 3.35
CA VAL A 417 5.65 13.51 2.08
C VAL A 417 5.02 14.30 0.92
N TYR A 418 3.87 14.92 1.15
CA TYR A 418 3.19 15.74 0.15
C TYR A 418 3.69 17.21 0.14
N GLY A 419 4.55 17.62 1.08
CA GLY A 419 5.04 19.00 1.19
C GLY A 419 3.92 20.02 1.39
N LEU A 420 2.91 19.68 2.19
CA LEU A 420 1.71 20.49 2.44
C LEU A 420 1.82 21.24 3.77
N LYS A 421 1.36 22.49 3.79
CA LYS A 421 1.24 23.24 5.05
C LYS A 421 0.14 22.61 5.91
N ALA A 422 0.47 22.26 7.14
CA ALA A 422 -0.43 21.56 8.03
C ALA A 422 -0.23 21.94 9.50
N PHE A 423 -1.20 21.56 10.33
CA PHE A 423 -1.16 21.71 11.79
C PHE A 423 -1.68 20.44 12.47
N ALA A 424 -1.02 20.02 13.56
CA ALA A 424 -1.50 18.98 14.46
C ALA A 424 -1.95 19.64 15.77
N THR A 425 -3.22 19.51 16.12
CA THR A 425 -3.79 20.17 17.30
C THR A 425 -4.33 19.16 18.31
N LYS A 426 -4.18 19.50 19.60
CA LYS A 426 -4.81 18.79 20.72
C LYS A 426 -6.29 19.15 20.88
N GLU A 427 -6.76 20.14 20.13
CA GLU A 427 -8.15 20.59 20.12
C GLU A 427 -9.01 19.74 19.16
N LYS A 428 -10.27 19.53 19.52
CA LYS A 428 -11.24 18.85 18.68
C LYS A 428 -11.86 19.86 17.71
N ILE A 429 -11.55 19.71 16.42
CA ILE A 429 -12.20 20.45 15.34
C ILE A 429 -13.04 19.44 14.57
N SER A 430 -14.36 19.59 14.65
CA SER A 430 -15.27 18.61 14.05
C SER A 430 -15.32 18.82 12.53
N PRO A 431 -14.96 17.80 11.73
CA PRO A 431 -15.10 17.91 10.29
C PRO A 431 -16.58 18.01 9.92
N THR A 432 -16.91 18.97 9.06
CA THR A 432 -18.16 18.94 8.29
C THR A 432 -17.99 18.01 7.10
N ASN A 433 -19.10 17.44 6.61
CA ASN A 433 -19.08 16.54 5.46
C ASN A 433 -18.19 17.11 4.35
N ALA A 434 -17.16 16.34 3.96
CA ALA A 434 -16.46 16.61 2.71
C ALA A 434 -17.54 16.61 1.62
N GLY A 435 -17.73 17.75 0.95
CA GLY A 435 -18.60 17.78 -0.22
C GLY A 435 -18.16 16.68 -1.21
N ALA A 436 -19.11 16.15 -1.98
CA ALA A 436 -18.78 15.18 -3.03
C ALA A 436 -17.63 15.71 -3.89
N GLN A 437 -16.70 14.83 -4.29
CA GLN A 437 -15.64 15.22 -5.21
C GLN A 437 -16.28 15.88 -6.44
N SER A 438 -15.96 17.15 -6.69
CA SER A 438 -16.49 17.85 -7.86
C SER A 438 -15.95 17.19 -9.12
N VAL A 439 -16.83 16.62 -9.94
CA VAL A 439 -16.44 16.14 -11.27
C VAL A 439 -16.12 17.36 -12.11
N ILE A 440 -14.90 17.42 -12.64
CA ILE A 440 -14.53 18.44 -13.61
C ILE A 440 -15.05 17.97 -14.96
N VAL A 441 -15.92 18.78 -15.56
CA VAL A 441 -16.42 18.60 -16.93
C VAL A 441 -16.11 19.87 -17.68
N ASN A 442 -15.27 19.78 -18.71
CA ASN A 442 -14.86 20.89 -19.52
C ASN A 442 -15.73 20.96 -20.78
N ASN A 443 -16.40 22.09 -20.98
CA ASN A 443 -17.15 22.39 -22.22
C ASN A 443 -16.64 23.71 -22.82
N PRO A 444 -15.39 23.77 -23.29
CA PRO A 444 -14.83 25.02 -23.79
C PRO A 444 -15.46 25.38 -25.14
N ASP A 445 -15.77 26.67 -25.33
CA ASP A 445 -16.24 27.21 -26.61
C ASP A 445 -15.21 26.97 -27.73
N ASP A 446 -15.68 27.04 -28.99
CA ASP A 446 -14.77 27.09 -30.12
C ASP A 446 -14.04 28.44 -30.16
N ALA A 447 -12.78 28.44 -29.72
CA ALA A 447 -12.04 29.66 -29.39
C ALA A 447 -10.73 29.77 -30.18
N TYR A 448 -9.98 30.85 -30.00
CA TYR A 448 -8.65 31.02 -30.60
C TYR A 448 -7.65 29.98 -30.05
N GLY A 449 -7.75 29.67 -28.77
CA GLY A 449 -6.97 28.64 -28.11
C GLY A 449 -7.52 28.24 -26.75
N TYR A 450 -6.76 27.40 -26.06
CA TYR A 450 -7.10 26.78 -24.79
C TYR A 450 -5.90 26.88 -23.85
N VAL A 451 -6.13 27.32 -22.62
CA VAL A 451 -5.10 27.50 -21.59
C VAL A 451 -5.38 26.61 -20.40
N ILE A 452 -4.37 25.87 -19.98
CA ILE A 452 -4.40 24.95 -18.84
C ILE A 452 -3.35 25.40 -17.84
N GLN A 453 -3.76 25.58 -16.59
CA GLN A 453 -2.83 25.94 -15.52
C GLN A 453 -1.96 24.74 -15.13
N TRP A 454 -0.70 25.00 -14.75
CA TRP A 454 0.21 23.96 -14.30
C TRP A 454 0.05 23.67 -12.81
N HIS A 455 -0.57 22.53 -12.47
CA HIS A 455 -0.84 22.05 -11.12
C HIS A 455 -0.37 20.59 -10.95
N GLY A 456 0.95 20.42 -10.84
CA GLY A 456 1.55 19.12 -10.49
C GLY A 456 1.35 18.02 -11.55
N LEU A 457 1.22 16.77 -11.07
CA LEU A 457 1.28 15.58 -11.91
C LEU A 457 0.11 15.46 -12.90
N SER A 458 -1.10 15.90 -12.54
CA SER A 458 -2.26 15.89 -13.43
C SER A 458 -2.04 16.75 -14.68
N SER A 459 -1.38 17.92 -14.53
CA SER A 459 -0.99 18.76 -15.67
C SER A 459 0.11 18.10 -16.50
N ALA A 460 1.05 17.39 -15.87
CA ALA A 460 2.10 16.65 -16.58
C ALA A 460 1.55 15.47 -17.41
N ARG A 461 0.56 14.73 -16.88
CA ARG A 461 -0.18 13.70 -17.61
C ARG A 461 -0.97 14.29 -18.77
N THR A 462 -1.74 15.35 -18.50
CA THR A 462 -2.49 16.12 -19.52
C THR A 462 -1.56 16.55 -20.67
N LEU A 463 -0.42 17.15 -20.35
CA LEU A 463 0.58 17.58 -21.32
C LEU A 463 1.11 16.42 -22.17
N SER A 464 1.40 15.29 -21.53
CA SER A 464 1.91 14.09 -22.21
C SER A 464 0.84 13.49 -23.14
N GLN A 465 -0.41 13.45 -22.68
CA GLN A 465 -1.56 13.01 -23.47
C GLN A 465 -1.80 13.90 -24.70
N LEU A 466 -1.72 15.22 -24.54
CA LEU A 466 -1.79 16.18 -25.66
C LEU A 466 -0.66 15.94 -26.68
N LEU A 467 0.58 15.88 -26.20
CA LEU A 467 1.76 15.71 -27.05
C LEU A 467 1.76 14.38 -27.82
N GLY A 468 1.40 13.27 -27.17
CA GLY A 468 1.37 11.96 -27.83
C GLY A 468 0.20 11.79 -28.81
N ARG A 469 -0.88 12.58 -28.71
CA ARG A 469 -1.87 12.73 -29.80
C ARG A 469 -1.38 13.65 -30.93
N GLY A 470 -0.16 14.15 -30.83
CA GLY A 470 0.43 15.07 -31.80
C GLY A 470 -0.24 16.45 -31.81
N ILE A 471 -0.81 16.87 -30.68
CA ILE A 471 -1.27 18.24 -30.46
C ILE A 471 -0.06 19.09 -30.10
N ARG A 472 0.15 20.16 -30.85
CA ARG A 472 1.22 21.13 -30.59
C ARG A 472 0.81 22.03 -29.43
N VAL A 473 1.67 22.06 -28.44
CA VAL A 473 1.53 22.86 -27.21
C VAL A 473 2.63 23.91 -27.14
N ARG A 474 2.33 25.00 -26.45
CA ARG A 474 3.31 25.99 -26.00
C ARG A 474 3.24 26.09 -24.48
N PHE A 475 4.28 26.63 -23.85
CA PHE A 475 4.25 26.97 -22.43
C PHE A 475 4.64 28.43 -22.20
N ALA A 476 4.06 29.05 -21.17
CA ALA A 476 4.41 30.40 -20.76
C ALA A 476 5.62 30.41 -19.81
N GLU A 477 6.68 31.13 -20.16
CA GLU A 477 7.85 31.33 -19.28
C GLU A 477 7.52 32.24 -18.10
N MET A 478 6.65 33.23 -18.33
CA MET A 478 6.24 34.27 -17.38
C MET A 478 4.73 34.20 -17.12
N PRO A 479 4.24 34.66 -15.94
CA PRO A 479 2.81 34.77 -15.69
C PRO A 479 2.11 35.73 -16.65
N PHE A 480 0.81 35.52 -16.90
CA PHE A 480 -0.03 36.39 -17.72
C PHE A 480 -1.49 36.38 -17.23
N GLU A 481 -2.26 37.37 -17.66
CA GLU A 481 -3.71 37.48 -17.41
C GLU A 481 -4.46 37.54 -18.72
N VAL A 482 -5.54 36.76 -18.87
CA VAL A 482 -6.44 36.82 -20.03
C VAL A 482 -7.85 36.43 -19.59
N ASN A 483 -8.87 37.16 -20.05
CA ASN A 483 -10.27 36.94 -19.68
C ASN A 483 -10.49 36.97 -18.15
N ASP A 484 -9.87 37.93 -17.46
CA ASP A 484 -9.90 38.08 -15.98
C ASP A 484 -9.34 36.85 -15.21
N GLN A 485 -8.65 35.93 -15.89
CA GLN A 485 -8.00 34.78 -15.28
C GLN A 485 -6.49 34.93 -15.29
N GLN A 486 -5.86 34.56 -14.17
CA GLN A 486 -4.40 34.58 -14.01
C GLN A 486 -3.80 33.21 -14.25
N PHE A 487 -2.75 33.15 -15.07
CA PHE A 487 -2.00 31.95 -15.36
C PHE A 487 -0.55 32.10 -14.94
N GLY A 488 -0.06 31.11 -14.20
CA GLY A 488 1.31 31.07 -13.70
C GLY A 488 2.32 30.58 -14.75
N ARG A 489 3.59 30.55 -14.35
CA ARG A 489 4.68 29.97 -15.15
C ARG A 489 4.39 28.50 -15.47
N GLY A 490 4.74 28.07 -16.67
CA GLY A 490 4.52 26.70 -17.15
C GLY A 490 3.09 26.41 -17.59
N ALA A 491 2.17 27.39 -17.58
CA ALA A 491 0.84 27.22 -18.14
C ALA A 491 0.90 26.70 -19.57
N ILE A 492 0.12 25.66 -19.86
CA ILE A 492 0.08 24.97 -21.14
C ILE A 492 -0.90 25.72 -22.04
N ILE A 493 -0.46 26.07 -23.24
CA ILE A 493 -1.22 26.84 -24.22
C ILE A 493 -1.36 26.00 -25.49
N VAL A 494 -2.60 25.74 -25.89
CA VAL A 494 -2.96 25.08 -27.16
C VAL A 494 -3.66 26.10 -28.04
N VAL A 495 -3.03 26.52 -29.14
CA VAL A 495 -3.67 27.42 -30.12
C VAL A 495 -4.08 26.64 -31.38
N LYS A 496 -5.10 27.13 -32.10
CA LYS A 496 -5.51 26.54 -33.38
C LYS A 496 -4.37 26.54 -34.42
N LYS A 497 -3.52 27.58 -34.41
CA LYS A 497 -2.36 27.66 -35.29
C LYS A 497 -1.35 26.55 -34.98
N GLY A 498 -1.01 25.75 -35.98
CA GLY A 498 -0.17 24.56 -35.82
C GLY A 498 -0.93 23.28 -35.43
N ASN A 499 -2.23 23.38 -35.15
CA ASN A 499 -3.14 22.28 -34.82
C ASN A 499 -4.29 22.18 -35.84
N GLU A 500 -4.15 22.77 -37.03
CA GLU A 500 -5.21 22.89 -38.04
C GLU A 500 -5.81 21.53 -38.46
N LYS A 501 -5.00 20.46 -38.42
CA LYS A 501 -5.43 19.08 -38.73
C LYS A 501 -6.58 18.56 -37.85
N PHE A 502 -6.81 19.15 -36.69
CA PHE A 502 -7.90 18.76 -35.78
C PHE A 502 -9.20 19.52 -36.02
N GLY A 503 -9.18 20.56 -36.87
CA GLY A 503 -10.35 21.36 -37.22
C GLY A 503 -11.13 21.87 -36.00
N SER A 504 -12.46 21.87 -36.09
CA SER A 504 -13.38 22.20 -35.00
C SER A 504 -13.41 21.17 -33.86
N GLY A 505 -12.75 20.01 -34.04
CA GLY A 505 -12.67 18.97 -33.01
C GLY A 505 -11.63 19.25 -31.92
N LEU A 506 -10.71 20.20 -32.13
CA LEU A 506 -9.58 20.46 -31.22
C LEU A 506 -10.03 20.69 -29.77
N GLY A 507 -11.01 21.59 -29.55
CA GLY A 507 -11.50 21.91 -28.22
C GLY A 507 -12.08 20.71 -27.49
N ARG A 508 -12.85 19.87 -28.18
CA ARG A 508 -13.43 18.64 -27.61
C ARG A 508 -12.35 17.63 -27.23
N ILE A 509 -11.30 17.49 -28.04
CA ILE A 509 -10.19 16.58 -27.74
C ILE A 509 -9.41 17.07 -26.52
N VAL A 510 -9.09 18.36 -26.46
CA VAL A 510 -8.41 18.97 -25.30
C VAL A 510 -9.27 18.83 -24.04
N ALA A 511 -10.56 19.13 -24.13
CA ALA A 511 -11.51 18.99 -23.02
C ALA A 511 -11.55 17.55 -22.50
N GLY A 512 -11.70 16.56 -23.38
CA GLY A 512 -11.75 15.15 -22.98
C GLY A 512 -10.47 14.67 -22.28
N ILE A 513 -9.29 15.14 -22.73
CA ILE A 513 -8.01 14.86 -22.06
C ILE A 513 -7.94 15.56 -20.69
N CYS A 514 -8.39 16.80 -20.60
CA CYS A 514 -8.43 17.53 -19.33
C CYS A 514 -9.40 16.87 -18.34
N ASP A 515 -10.57 16.43 -18.79
CA ASP A 515 -11.58 15.72 -17.98
C ASP A 515 -11.02 14.40 -17.43
N SER A 516 -10.36 13.58 -18.26
CA SER A 516 -9.76 12.31 -17.82
C SER A 516 -8.65 12.50 -16.77
N ASN A 517 -8.02 13.67 -16.74
CA ASN A 517 -6.97 14.02 -15.78
C ASN A 517 -7.46 14.91 -14.63
N LYS A 518 -8.76 15.22 -14.55
CA LYS A 518 -9.34 16.14 -13.56
C LYS A 518 -8.66 17.52 -13.58
N VAL A 519 -8.40 18.05 -14.78
CA VAL A 519 -7.78 19.37 -15.00
C VAL A 519 -8.79 20.29 -15.67
N ARG A 520 -8.82 21.57 -15.29
CA ARG A 520 -9.66 22.58 -15.95
C ARG A 520 -8.95 23.17 -17.16
N VAL A 521 -9.67 23.36 -18.25
CA VAL A 521 -9.21 24.10 -19.42
C VAL A 521 -10.04 25.36 -19.64
N ASN A 522 -9.38 26.45 -19.98
CA ASN A 522 -10.03 27.73 -20.22
C ASN A 522 -9.92 28.08 -21.70
N ALA A 523 -11.05 28.37 -22.34
CA ALA A 523 -11.10 28.87 -23.72
C ALA A 523 -10.68 30.34 -23.74
N VAL A 524 -9.86 30.73 -24.72
CA VAL A 524 -9.45 32.12 -24.94
C VAL A 524 -9.68 32.51 -26.39
N ASN A 525 -10.30 33.68 -26.60
CA ASN A 525 -10.77 34.13 -27.91
C ASN A 525 -9.75 34.98 -28.67
N THR A 526 -8.62 35.30 -28.05
CA THR A 526 -7.53 36.09 -28.64
C THR A 526 -6.17 35.59 -28.14
N GLY A 527 -5.12 35.90 -28.88
CA GLY A 527 -3.73 35.71 -28.44
C GLY A 527 -3.15 36.92 -27.71
N MET A 528 -3.91 38.03 -27.63
CA MET A 528 -3.57 39.24 -26.88
C MET A 528 -3.97 39.05 -25.41
N VAL A 529 -3.02 39.24 -24.50
CA VAL A 529 -3.27 39.08 -23.05
C VAL A 529 -3.54 40.44 -22.40
N ASP A 530 -4.30 40.46 -21.31
CA ASP A 530 -4.62 41.67 -20.55
C ASP A 530 -3.38 42.20 -19.80
N LYS A 531 -2.55 41.28 -19.28
CA LYS A 531 -1.24 41.57 -18.68
C LYS A 531 -0.23 40.46 -18.98
N GLY A 532 1.03 40.83 -19.10
CA GLY A 532 2.13 39.89 -19.35
C GLY A 532 2.55 39.89 -20.81
N PHE A 533 2.80 38.71 -21.38
CA PHE A 533 3.28 38.55 -22.75
C PHE A 533 2.27 37.78 -23.61
N ASP A 534 1.98 38.32 -24.80
CA ASP A 534 1.07 37.70 -25.77
C ASP A 534 1.53 36.30 -26.21
N PHE A 535 0.61 35.50 -26.73
CA PHE A 535 0.89 34.09 -27.08
C PHE A 535 1.89 33.93 -28.23
N GLY A 536 2.09 34.98 -29.02
CA GLY A 536 3.11 35.05 -30.07
C GLY A 536 4.50 35.51 -29.59
N SER A 537 4.63 35.92 -28.33
CA SER A 537 5.86 36.46 -27.76
C SER A 537 6.99 35.42 -27.68
N SER A 538 8.23 35.90 -27.66
CA SER A 538 9.43 35.09 -27.36
C SER A 538 9.45 34.52 -25.94
N LYS A 539 8.48 34.91 -25.09
CA LYS A 539 8.26 34.35 -23.74
C LYS A 539 7.23 33.21 -23.70
N VAL A 540 6.69 32.82 -24.85
CA VAL A 540 5.74 31.69 -25.00
C VAL A 540 6.33 30.68 -25.99
N HIS A 541 6.90 29.61 -25.44
CA HIS A 541 7.77 28.70 -26.17
C HIS A 541 7.02 27.48 -26.68
N PRO A 542 7.25 27.01 -27.92
CA PRO A 542 6.75 25.71 -28.36
C PRO A 542 7.39 24.59 -27.55
N LEU A 543 6.61 23.58 -27.17
CA LEU A 543 7.12 22.41 -26.49
C LEU A 543 7.08 21.20 -27.42
N LYS A 544 8.21 20.51 -27.51
CA LYS A 544 8.33 19.21 -28.19
C LYS A 544 8.26 18.10 -27.17
N MET A 545 7.77 16.93 -27.59
CA MET A 545 7.75 15.76 -26.73
C MET A 545 9.20 15.38 -26.34
N PRO A 546 9.54 15.40 -25.04
CA PRO A 546 10.85 14.98 -24.60
C PRO A 546 11.01 13.47 -24.84
N LYS A 547 12.20 13.06 -25.29
CA LYS A 547 12.60 11.65 -25.35
C LYS A 547 13.52 11.37 -24.18
N VAL A 548 13.19 10.37 -23.38
CA VAL A 548 13.95 9.98 -22.19
C VAL A 548 14.52 8.59 -22.44
N ALA A 549 15.84 8.44 -22.25
CA ALA A 549 16.49 7.14 -22.24
C ALA A 549 16.61 6.67 -20.78
N MET A 550 16.27 5.41 -20.53
CA MET A 550 16.41 4.77 -19.22
C MET A 550 17.47 3.68 -19.31
N LEU A 551 18.37 3.63 -18.33
CA LEU A 551 19.38 2.59 -18.22
C LEU A 551 18.85 1.45 -17.37
N THR A 552 19.03 0.22 -17.85
CA THR A 552 18.53 -1.02 -17.23
C THR A 552 19.59 -2.12 -17.35
N GLY A 553 19.49 -3.17 -16.54
CA GLY A 553 20.38 -4.32 -16.61
C GLY A 553 21.37 -4.41 -15.45
N ARG A 554 22.33 -5.33 -15.60
CA ARG A 554 23.38 -5.58 -14.61
C ARG A 554 24.14 -4.28 -14.28
N GLY A 555 24.30 -4.01 -12.97
CA GLY A 555 24.93 -2.79 -12.48
C GLY A 555 23.94 -1.64 -12.19
N VAL A 556 22.66 -1.81 -12.52
CA VAL A 556 21.57 -0.88 -12.17
C VAL A 556 20.66 -1.54 -11.14
N GLY A 557 20.33 -0.82 -10.05
CA GLY A 557 19.36 -1.31 -9.07
C GLY A 557 17.98 -1.51 -9.70
N SER A 558 17.42 -2.73 -9.62
CA SER A 558 16.13 -3.06 -10.24
C SER A 558 14.99 -2.18 -9.73
N ASN A 559 14.94 -1.92 -8.42
CA ASN A 559 13.88 -1.11 -7.82
C ASN A 559 13.93 0.35 -8.32
N ALA A 560 15.13 0.91 -8.44
CA ALA A 560 15.32 2.28 -8.97
C ALA A 560 14.94 2.37 -10.46
N ALA A 561 15.33 1.37 -11.27
CA ALA A 561 14.90 1.29 -12.66
C ALA A 561 13.37 1.12 -12.78
N GLY A 562 12.80 0.30 -11.91
CA GLY A 562 11.36 0.04 -11.82
C GLY A 562 10.54 1.28 -11.46
N GLU A 563 10.98 2.04 -10.47
CA GLU A 563 10.35 3.31 -10.07
C GLU A 563 10.26 4.29 -11.25
N VAL A 564 11.38 4.50 -11.96
CA VAL A 564 11.43 5.39 -13.12
C VAL A 564 10.55 4.86 -14.25
N TRP A 565 10.61 3.56 -14.53
CA TRP A 565 9.78 2.92 -15.55
C TRP A 565 8.29 3.09 -15.26
N PHE A 566 7.85 2.76 -14.05
CA PHE A 566 6.48 2.90 -13.59
C PHE A 566 6.01 4.36 -13.64
N PHE A 567 6.83 5.31 -13.18
CA PHE A 567 6.49 6.73 -13.24
C PHE A 567 6.20 7.18 -14.69
N PHE A 568 7.04 6.79 -15.65
CA PHE A 568 6.80 7.16 -17.04
C PHE A 568 5.57 6.44 -17.61
N GLU A 569 5.45 5.14 -17.45
CA GLU A 569 4.39 4.37 -18.07
C GLU A 569 3.02 4.61 -17.42
N GLN A 570 2.93 4.46 -16.09
CA GLN A 570 1.69 4.46 -15.34
C GLN A 570 1.32 5.84 -14.81
N GLU A 571 2.30 6.67 -14.44
CA GLU A 571 2.03 7.97 -13.85
C GLU A 571 2.13 9.14 -14.81
N ARG A 572 2.67 8.95 -16.02
CA ARG A 572 2.81 10.03 -17.00
C ARG A 572 2.15 9.73 -18.33
N TYR A 573 2.33 8.53 -18.86
CA TYR A 573 1.83 8.11 -20.17
C TYR A 573 0.63 7.15 -20.09
N ALA A 574 -0.07 7.13 -18.96
CA ALA A 574 -1.30 6.36 -18.82
C ALA A 574 -2.20 6.56 -20.06
N ASP A 575 -2.60 5.44 -20.68
CA ASP A 575 -3.41 5.34 -21.91
C ASP A 575 -2.71 5.66 -23.26
N GLN A 576 -1.39 5.89 -23.29
CA GLN A 576 -0.62 6.04 -24.55
C GLN A 576 0.26 4.84 -24.91
N CYS A 577 0.53 3.96 -23.94
CA CYS A 577 1.39 2.78 -24.12
C CYS A 577 0.62 1.46 -24.35
N ARG A 578 -0.70 1.53 -24.60
CA ARG A 578 -1.51 0.37 -25.00
C ARG A 578 -1.79 0.36 -26.49
#